data_AF-A0A9W6EJ69-F1
#
_entry.id   AF-A0A9W6EJ69-F1
#
_cell.length_a   1.000
_cell.length_b   1.000
_cell.length_c   1.000
_cell.angle_alpha   90.00
_cell.angle_beta   90.00
_cell.angle_gamma   90.00
#
_symmetry.space_group_name_H-M   'P 1'
#
loop_
_entity.id
_entity.type
_entity.pdbx_description
1 polymer ?
#
loop_
_entity_poly.entity_id
_entity_poly.type
_entity_poly.pdbx_seq_one_letter_code
_entity_poly.pdbx_strand_id
1 'polypeptide(L)'
;MDSDNTKVSPLKPGYAASADLEVDMDKGQVALTGIPDMHLKRNFSIVSIIALGYNNTNSWVAIATSFAIAIQSGGAVSLLYGILLVTAAMFCTGVTLAELASVYPTAGGQYHFTSILASKRWSRGLSYFSGMAAVFAWVTLGASIALAGTEALMAIVIRWQPSYEAQSWHYFLVYQLLNAVMVTYNIFLTNKTLWVYNLGFILSISTFLAIIITCPVRSSVHINTSNTWSQFVNGSGGWPDGVSFLTGLSTPQFMFSGLDAALHLAEECLEPARIVPKALLATVTVGLLTGFPFAIAILYSYDNIEASLTTSTGYVYHQS
;
A
#
# COMPACT_ATOMS: atom_id res chain seq x y z
N MET A 1 57.93 -19.10 -21.05
CA MET A 1 58.03 -18.63 -22.45
C MET A 1 57.25 -19.64 -23.26
N ASP A 2 55.94 -19.41 -23.36
CA ASP A 2 55.32 -18.65 -24.47
C ASP A 2 55.26 -19.57 -25.70
N SER A 3 54.18 -19.72 -26.46
CA SER A 3 52.89 -19.05 -26.60
C SER A 3 52.18 -19.89 -27.69
N ASP A 4 50.96 -20.38 -27.48
CA ASP A 4 49.73 -19.79 -28.02
C ASP A 4 49.39 -20.16 -29.49
N ASN A 5 48.10 -20.52 -29.65
CA ASN A 5 47.25 -20.38 -30.85
C ASN A 5 47.50 -21.29 -32.08
N THR A 6 46.49 -21.82 -32.80
CA THR A 6 45.05 -21.53 -32.91
C THR A 6 44.33 -22.64 -33.73
N LYS A 7 42.97 -22.63 -33.65
CA LYS A 7 41.96 -22.95 -34.69
C LYS A 7 41.21 -24.29 -34.58
N VAL A 8 39.96 -24.22 -34.09
CA VAL A 8 38.82 -24.89 -34.75
C VAL A 8 37.65 -23.90 -34.84
N SER A 9 37.08 -23.81 -36.05
CA SER A 9 36.03 -22.89 -36.54
C SER A 9 34.62 -23.40 -36.17
N PRO A 10 33.54 -22.59 -36.26
CA PRO A 10 32.30 -22.77 -35.52
C PRO A 10 31.25 -23.59 -36.29
N LEU A 11 30.46 -24.38 -35.57
CA LEU A 11 29.22 -24.98 -36.09
C LEU A 11 28.01 -24.11 -35.72
N LYS A 12 27.29 -23.67 -36.74
CA LYS A 12 25.98 -22.99 -36.69
C LYS A 12 24.83 -24.02 -36.74
N PRO A 13 23.58 -23.62 -36.45
CA PRO A 13 22.69 -24.35 -35.55
C PRO A 13 21.70 -25.26 -36.28
N GLY A 14 21.42 -26.42 -35.67
CA GLY A 14 20.35 -27.33 -36.07
C GLY A 14 19.36 -27.49 -34.92
N TYR A 15 18.14 -26.99 -35.13
CA TYR A 15 16.95 -27.31 -34.34
C TYR A 15 16.73 -28.82 -34.30
N ALA A 16 16.81 -29.44 -33.11
CA ALA A 16 15.92 -30.51 -32.65
C ALA A 16 16.52 -31.19 -31.41
N ALA A 17 16.01 -30.84 -30.23
CA ALA A 17 15.64 -31.81 -29.21
C ALA A 17 14.65 -31.10 -28.29
N SER A 18 13.42 -31.60 -28.26
CA SER A 18 12.43 -31.28 -27.24
C SER A 18 13.08 -31.42 -25.87
N ALA A 19 13.39 -30.29 -25.24
CA ALA A 19 13.70 -30.28 -23.81
C ALA A 19 12.40 -30.64 -23.10
N ASP A 20 12.33 -31.85 -22.59
CA ASP A 20 11.29 -32.26 -21.66
C ASP A 20 11.29 -31.26 -20.51
N LEU A 21 10.26 -30.40 -20.48
CA LEU A 21 10.01 -29.47 -19.40
C LEU A 21 9.57 -30.28 -18.17
N GLU A 22 10.56 -30.76 -17.41
CA GLU A 22 10.31 -31.40 -16.14
C GLU A 22 9.94 -30.31 -15.12
N VAL A 23 8.63 -30.15 -14.89
CA VAL A 23 8.10 -29.30 -13.83
C VAL A 23 8.25 -30.06 -12.52
N ASP A 24 9.44 -29.97 -11.91
CA ASP A 24 9.66 -30.50 -10.58
C ASP A 24 9.01 -29.56 -9.54
N MET A 25 7.80 -29.92 -9.13
CA MET A 25 7.03 -29.22 -8.10
C MET A 25 7.58 -29.45 -6.68
N ASP A 26 8.61 -30.26 -6.49
CA ASP A 26 8.98 -30.78 -5.17
C ASP A 26 9.82 -29.81 -4.31
N LYS A 27 10.20 -28.63 -4.86
CA LYS A 27 10.99 -27.62 -4.11
C LYS A 27 10.42 -26.20 -4.08
N GLY A 28 9.18 -25.98 -4.54
CA GLY A 28 8.55 -24.65 -4.45
C GLY A 28 9.30 -23.52 -5.19
N GLN A 29 10.27 -23.87 -6.03
CA GLN A 29 10.90 -22.96 -6.97
C GLN A 29 10.45 -23.41 -8.36
N VAL A 30 9.73 -22.54 -9.07
CA VAL A 30 9.66 -22.64 -10.53
C VAL A 30 11.03 -22.18 -11.05
N ALA A 31 12.06 -22.99 -10.82
CA ALA A 31 13.29 -22.87 -11.55
C ALA A 31 12.99 -23.43 -12.95
N LEU A 32 12.53 -22.55 -13.84
CA LEU A 32 12.69 -22.79 -15.27
C LEU A 32 14.20 -22.90 -15.51
N THR A 33 14.71 -24.13 -15.55
CA THR A 33 16.09 -24.47 -15.88
C THR A 33 16.42 -23.86 -17.24
N GLY A 34 17.03 -22.67 -17.23
CA GLY A 34 17.38 -21.93 -18.44
C GLY A 34 17.12 -20.42 -18.44
N ILE A 35 16.45 -19.85 -17.42
CA ILE A 35 16.43 -18.39 -17.27
C ILE A 35 17.79 -17.96 -16.68
N PRO A 36 18.55 -17.06 -17.34
CA PRO A 36 19.79 -16.55 -16.77
C PRO A 36 19.53 -15.99 -15.37
N ASP A 37 20.44 -16.27 -14.43
CA ASP A 37 20.39 -15.73 -13.07
C ASP A 37 19.94 -14.27 -13.08
N MET A 38 18.86 -13.95 -12.36
CA MET A 38 18.40 -12.57 -12.24
C MET A 38 19.49 -11.77 -11.52
N HIS A 39 20.21 -10.90 -12.24
CA HIS A 39 21.39 -10.13 -11.79
C HIS A 39 21.09 -9.06 -10.71
N LEU A 40 19.97 -9.13 -9.99
CA LEU A 40 19.50 -8.09 -9.06
C LEU A 40 19.25 -8.62 -7.64
N LYS A 41 20.14 -9.45 -7.12
CA LYS A 41 20.08 -9.83 -5.69
C LYS A 41 20.65 -8.69 -4.83
N ARG A 42 19.78 -8.00 -4.09
CA ARG A 42 20.12 -6.85 -3.23
C ARG A 42 20.30 -7.29 -1.77
N ASN A 43 21.28 -6.66 -1.11
CA ASN A 43 21.46 -6.74 0.34
C ASN A 43 20.54 -5.71 1.01
N PHE A 44 19.48 -6.18 1.67
CA PHE A 44 18.62 -5.31 2.49
C PHE A 44 19.16 -5.22 3.92
N SER A 45 19.50 -4.01 4.36
CA SER A 45 19.76 -3.75 5.78
C SER A 45 18.45 -3.69 6.58
N ILE A 46 18.51 -3.83 7.90
CA ILE A 46 17.33 -3.67 8.78
C ILE A 46 16.65 -2.31 8.56
N VAL A 47 17.43 -1.25 8.38
CA VAL A 47 16.91 0.09 8.08
C VAL A 47 16.17 0.11 6.74
N SER A 48 16.69 -0.60 5.74
CA SER A 48 16.05 -0.74 4.42
C SER A 48 14.71 -1.48 4.53
N ILE A 49 14.61 -2.47 5.41
CA ILE A 49 13.37 -3.22 5.69
C ILE A 49 12.32 -2.32 6.35
N ILE A 50 12.71 -1.49 7.31
CA ILE A 50 11.81 -0.52 7.96
C ILE A 50 11.36 0.55 6.96
N ALA A 51 12.29 1.08 6.16
CA ALA A 51 11.97 2.06 5.13
C ALA A 51 11.05 1.48 4.05
N LEU A 52 11.27 0.22 3.64
CA LEU A 52 10.39 -0.52 2.76
C LEU A 52 8.99 -0.63 3.37
N GLY A 53 8.87 -1.04 4.64
CA GLY A 53 7.57 -1.17 5.31
C GLY A 53 6.83 0.16 5.45
N TYR A 54 7.56 1.23 5.79
CA TYR A 54 7.01 2.58 5.85
C TYR A 54 6.49 3.05 4.49
N ASN A 55 7.31 2.92 3.44
CA ASN A 55 6.96 3.42 2.11
C ASN A 55 5.86 2.58 1.44
N ASN A 56 5.79 1.29 1.77
CA ASN A 56 4.80 0.38 1.20
C ASN A 56 3.38 0.72 1.66
N THR A 57 3.18 0.96 2.95
CA THR A 57 1.84 1.24 3.48
C THR A 57 1.53 2.72 3.61
N ASN A 58 2.55 3.56 3.86
CA ASN A 58 2.43 5.00 4.08
C ASN A 58 1.17 5.37 4.89
N SER A 59 0.98 4.63 5.98
CA SER A 59 -0.28 4.46 6.70
C SER A 59 -0.95 5.76 7.13
N TRP A 60 -0.16 6.75 7.57
CA TRP A 60 -0.69 8.04 7.99
C TRP A 60 -1.33 8.81 6.82
N VAL A 61 -0.78 8.72 5.59
CA VAL A 61 -1.37 9.36 4.40
C VAL A 61 -2.69 8.70 4.04
N ALA A 62 -2.76 7.37 4.13
CA ALA A 62 -4.00 6.63 3.89
C ALA A 62 -5.12 7.05 4.85
N ILE A 63 -4.79 7.28 6.13
CA ILE A 63 -5.74 7.86 7.09
C ILE A 63 -6.08 9.30 6.68
N ALA A 64 -5.10 10.13 6.31
CA ALA A 64 -5.32 11.52 5.96
C ALA A 64 -6.30 11.69 4.79
N THR A 65 -6.14 10.89 3.74
CA THR A 65 -6.97 10.97 2.52
C THR A 65 -8.36 10.40 2.72
N SER A 66 -8.51 9.40 3.60
CA SER A 66 -9.81 8.77 3.88
C SER A 66 -10.44 9.21 5.20
N PHE A 67 -9.89 10.24 5.86
CA PHE A 67 -10.34 10.72 7.17
C PHE A 67 -11.82 11.11 7.16
N ALA A 68 -12.26 11.81 6.11
CA ALA A 68 -13.65 12.23 5.95
C ALA A 68 -14.63 11.04 5.96
N ILE A 69 -14.23 9.90 5.37
CA ILE A 69 -15.07 8.69 5.30
C ILE A 69 -15.22 8.07 6.68
N ALA A 70 -14.10 7.92 7.42
CA ALA A 70 -14.09 7.35 8.76
C ALA A 70 -14.97 8.14 9.73
N ILE A 71 -14.84 9.47 9.68
CA ILE A 71 -15.58 10.38 10.54
C ILE A 71 -17.09 10.38 10.23
N GLN A 72 -17.47 10.36 8.96
CA GLN A 72 -18.89 10.28 8.57
C GLN A 72 -19.52 8.94 8.96
N SER A 73 -18.79 7.84 8.78
CA SER A 73 -19.36 6.50 8.93
C SER A 73 -19.26 5.93 10.35
N GLY A 74 -18.37 6.42 11.20
CA GLY A 74 -18.25 5.89 12.56
C GLY A 74 -17.65 6.84 13.59
N GLY A 75 -17.43 8.10 13.24
CA GLY A 75 -16.85 9.11 14.12
C GLY A 75 -15.43 8.78 14.59
N ALA A 76 -15.02 9.42 15.67
CA ALA A 76 -13.70 9.26 16.26
C ALA A 76 -13.50 7.85 16.85
N VAL A 77 -14.57 7.24 17.38
CA VAL A 77 -14.57 5.88 17.94
C VAL A 77 -14.16 4.86 16.88
N SER A 78 -14.78 4.89 15.70
CA SER A 78 -14.43 3.94 14.63
C SER A 78 -13.01 4.12 14.12
N LEU A 79 -12.47 5.34 14.14
CA LEU A 79 -11.11 5.58 13.69
C LEU A 79 -10.10 5.07 14.73
N LEU A 80 -10.21 5.49 16.00
CA LEU A 80 -9.23 5.15 17.05
C LEU A 80 -9.26 3.66 17.40
N TYR A 81 -10.43 3.12 17.74
CA TYR A 81 -10.56 1.71 18.09
C TYR A 81 -10.45 0.82 16.85
N GLY A 82 -10.88 1.32 15.69
CA GLY A 82 -10.74 0.60 14.43
C GLY A 82 -9.29 0.41 14.01
N ILE A 83 -8.41 1.41 14.20
CA ILE A 83 -6.97 1.25 13.96
C ILE A 83 -6.41 0.11 14.82
N LEU A 84 -6.75 0.05 16.11
CA LEU A 84 -6.26 -1.01 17.00
C LEU A 84 -6.79 -2.39 16.59
N LEU A 85 -8.10 -2.49 16.33
CA LEU A 85 -8.77 -3.73 15.93
C LEU A 85 -8.23 -4.27 14.60
N VAL A 86 -8.15 -3.40 13.59
CA VAL A 86 -7.66 -3.78 12.26
C VAL A 86 -6.17 -4.08 12.30
N THR A 87 -5.37 -3.34 13.08
CA THR A 87 -3.95 -3.69 13.27
C THR A 87 -3.80 -5.08 13.87
N ALA A 88 -4.58 -5.44 14.88
CA ALA A 88 -4.52 -6.77 15.47
C ALA A 88 -4.85 -7.86 14.43
N ALA A 89 -5.91 -7.65 13.64
CA ALA A 89 -6.28 -8.57 12.55
C ALA A 89 -5.18 -8.66 11.48
N MET A 90 -4.62 -7.54 11.05
CA MET A 90 -3.53 -7.48 10.07
C MET A 90 -2.22 -8.04 10.60
N PHE A 91 -1.98 -7.99 11.91
CA PHE A 91 -0.84 -8.64 12.53
C PHE A 91 -0.97 -10.16 12.46
N CYS A 92 -2.16 -10.70 12.75
CA CYS A 92 -2.44 -12.13 12.55
C CYS A 92 -2.23 -12.54 11.08
N THR A 93 -2.78 -11.78 10.12
CA THR A 93 -2.57 -12.02 8.69
C THR A 93 -1.09 -11.93 8.31
N GLY A 94 -0.38 -10.92 8.82
CA GLY A 94 1.03 -10.69 8.58
C GLY A 94 1.91 -11.82 9.11
N VAL A 95 1.62 -12.35 10.29
CA VAL A 95 2.34 -13.51 10.86
C VAL A 95 2.12 -14.77 10.01
N THR A 96 0.87 -15.09 9.64
CA THR A 96 0.61 -16.24 8.76
C THR A 96 1.31 -16.10 7.42
N LEU A 97 1.30 -14.90 6.83
CA LEU A 97 1.96 -14.65 5.56
C LEU A 97 3.49 -14.70 5.68
N ALA A 98 4.03 -14.24 6.81
CA ALA A 98 5.45 -14.31 7.14
C ALA A 98 5.93 -15.75 7.32
N GLU A 99 5.15 -16.62 7.98
CA GLU A 99 5.46 -18.04 8.08
C GLU A 99 5.51 -18.70 6.70
N LEU A 100 4.49 -18.45 5.87
CA LEU A 100 4.44 -19.00 4.50
C LEU A 100 5.59 -18.49 3.64
N ALA A 101 5.93 -17.20 3.71
CA ALA A 101 7.04 -16.61 2.98
C ALA A 101 8.41 -17.13 3.44
N SER A 102 8.53 -17.55 4.71
CA SER A 102 9.77 -18.13 5.22
C SER A 102 10.02 -19.54 4.68
N VAL A 103 8.97 -20.32 4.46
CA VAL A 103 9.04 -21.69 3.91
C VAL A 103 9.09 -21.67 2.38
N TYR A 104 8.27 -20.83 1.75
CA TYR A 104 8.12 -20.72 0.30
C TYR A 104 8.44 -19.30 -0.17
N PRO A 105 9.73 -18.89 -0.16
CA PRO A 105 10.13 -17.53 -0.54
C PRO A 105 10.01 -17.34 -2.06
N THR A 106 8.82 -16.97 -2.53
CA THR A 106 8.50 -16.86 -3.96
C THR A 106 7.79 -15.54 -4.24
N ALA A 107 8.09 -14.89 -5.38
CA ALA A 107 7.40 -13.65 -5.75
C ALA A 107 5.92 -13.87 -6.10
N GLY A 108 5.51 -15.11 -6.37
CA GLY A 108 4.13 -15.48 -6.59
C GLY A 108 3.22 -15.36 -5.36
N GLY A 109 3.79 -15.22 -4.16
CA GLY A 109 3.05 -14.89 -2.95
C GLY A 109 1.78 -15.73 -2.74
N GLN A 110 0.66 -15.07 -2.49
CA GLN A 110 -0.59 -15.69 -2.04
C GLN A 110 -1.19 -16.72 -3.02
N TYR A 111 -1.16 -16.46 -4.34
CA TYR A 111 -1.71 -17.40 -5.32
C TYR A 111 -0.86 -18.68 -5.38
N HIS A 112 0.46 -18.54 -5.23
CA HIS A 112 1.37 -19.68 -5.18
C HIS A 112 1.17 -20.48 -3.88
N PHE A 113 1.08 -19.80 -2.73
CA PHE A 113 0.76 -20.45 -1.44
C PHE A 113 -0.54 -21.25 -1.52
N THR A 114 -1.57 -20.67 -2.15
CA THR A 114 -2.86 -21.32 -2.35
C THR A 114 -2.73 -22.57 -3.22
N SER A 115 -1.88 -22.56 -4.26
CA SER A 115 -1.68 -23.73 -5.11
C SER A 115 -1.02 -24.91 -4.39
N ILE A 116 -0.14 -24.63 -3.41
CA ILE A 116 0.58 -25.63 -2.64
C ILE A 116 -0.30 -26.19 -1.50
N LEU A 117 -1.01 -25.31 -0.79
CA LEU A 117 -1.75 -25.67 0.43
C LEU A 117 -3.15 -26.25 0.14
N ALA A 118 -3.78 -25.85 -0.97
CA ALA A 118 -5.11 -26.33 -1.30
C ALA A 118 -5.09 -27.79 -1.77
N SER A 119 -6.14 -28.54 -1.46
CA SER A 119 -6.31 -29.93 -1.94
C SER A 119 -6.19 -30.01 -3.47
N LYS A 120 -5.60 -31.10 -3.98
CA LYS A 120 -5.31 -31.29 -5.42
C LYS A 120 -6.50 -31.02 -6.35
N ARG A 121 -7.73 -31.33 -5.90
CA ARG A 121 -8.97 -31.10 -6.65
C ARG A 121 -9.28 -29.61 -6.87
N TRP A 122 -8.95 -28.76 -5.89
CA TRP A 122 -9.32 -27.34 -5.87
C TRP A 122 -8.14 -26.40 -6.09
N SER A 123 -6.91 -26.88 -5.98
CA SER A 123 -5.67 -26.09 -6.05
C SER A 123 -5.63 -25.14 -7.25
N ARG A 124 -5.90 -25.63 -8.47
CA ARG A 124 -5.92 -24.79 -9.68
C ARG A 124 -6.99 -23.69 -9.64
N GLY A 125 -8.21 -24.04 -9.21
CA GLY A 125 -9.33 -23.09 -9.17
C GLY A 125 -9.14 -22.01 -8.11
N LEU A 126 -8.73 -22.40 -6.90
CA LEU A 126 -8.51 -21.47 -5.78
C LEU A 126 -7.27 -20.58 -6.02
N SER A 127 -6.20 -21.13 -6.59
CA SER A 127 -5.01 -20.34 -6.94
C SER A 127 -5.33 -19.30 -8.02
N TYR A 128 -6.08 -19.67 -9.06
CA TYR A 128 -6.51 -18.73 -10.09
C TYR A 128 -7.41 -17.62 -9.51
N PHE A 129 -8.36 -17.98 -8.65
CA PHE A 129 -9.21 -17.00 -7.97
C PHE A 129 -8.40 -16.06 -7.08
N SER A 130 -7.44 -16.59 -6.31
CA SER A 130 -6.53 -15.80 -5.48
C SER A 130 -5.70 -14.82 -6.31
N GLY A 131 -5.14 -15.27 -7.45
CA GLY A 131 -4.40 -14.42 -8.37
C GLY A 131 -5.27 -13.31 -8.98
N MET A 132 -6.48 -13.65 -9.42
CA MET A 132 -7.44 -12.68 -9.97
C MET A 132 -7.88 -11.64 -8.93
N ALA A 133 -8.13 -12.08 -7.68
CA ALA A 133 -8.47 -11.19 -6.58
C ALA A 133 -7.32 -10.23 -6.25
N ALA A 134 -6.07 -10.72 -6.26
CA ALA A 134 -4.89 -9.88 -6.07
C ALA A 134 -4.74 -8.84 -7.18
N VAL A 135 -4.85 -9.24 -8.45
CA VAL A 135 -4.79 -8.31 -9.60
C VAL A 135 -5.87 -7.23 -9.47
N PHE A 136 -7.10 -7.62 -9.17
CA PHE A 136 -8.20 -6.67 -8.97
C PHE A 136 -7.92 -5.71 -7.81
N ALA A 137 -7.44 -6.22 -6.68
CA ALA A 137 -7.07 -5.41 -5.52
C ALA A 137 -6.00 -4.36 -5.89
N TRP A 138 -4.92 -4.76 -6.57
CA TRP A 138 -3.87 -3.85 -7.00
C TRP A 138 -4.35 -2.79 -8.01
N VAL A 139 -5.22 -3.16 -8.96
CA VAL A 139 -5.84 -2.20 -9.89
C VAL A 139 -6.71 -1.19 -9.17
N THR A 140 -7.59 -1.65 -8.27
CA THR A 140 -8.46 -0.76 -7.49
C THR A 140 -7.67 0.14 -6.53
N LEU A 141 -6.59 -0.37 -5.93
CA LEU A 141 -5.70 0.41 -5.08
C LEU A 141 -5.03 1.53 -5.86
N GLY A 142 -4.50 1.24 -7.05
CA GLY A 142 -3.92 2.25 -7.94
C GLY A 142 -4.94 3.31 -8.35
N ALA A 143 -6.16 2.90 -8.69
CA ALA A 143 -7.24 3.81 -9.03
C ALA A 143 -7.61 4.75 -7.87
N SER A 144 -7.69 4.23 -6.64
CA SER A 144 -7.97 5.01 -5.43
C SER A 144 -6.88 6.04 -5.12
N ILE A 145 -5.61 5.68 -5.26
CA ILE A 145 -4.48 6.60 -5.02
C ILE A 145 -4.47 7.73 -6.07
N ALA A 146 -4.74 7.42 -7.33
CA ALA A 146 -4.86 8.42 -8.38
C ALA A 146 -6.03 9.40 -8.12
N LEU A 147 -7.14 8.89 -7.55
CA LEU A 147 -8.28 9.72 -7.17
C LEU A 147 -7.90 10.65 -6.01
N ALA A 148 -7.26 10.15 -4.96
CA ALA A 148 -6.79 10.97 -3.85
C ALA A 148 -5.85 12.10 -4.31
N GLY A 149 -4.95 11.82 -5.27
CA GLY A 149 -4.09 12.84 -5.87
C GLY A 149 -4.88 13.89 -6.68
N THR A 150 -5.95 13.47 -7.35
CA THR A 150 -6.87 14.36 -8.08
C THR A 150 -7.62 15.29 -7.12
N GLU A 151 -8.19 14.73 -6.05
CA GLU A 151 -8.92 15.48 -5.02
C GLU A 151 -8.01 16.51 -4.34
N ALA A 152 -6.78 16.12 -3.99
CA ALA A 152 -5.80 17.03 -3.41
C ALA A 152 -5.45 18.20 -4.35
N LEU A 153 -5.25 17.93 -5.64
CA LEU A 153 -4.97 18.99 -6.61
C LEU A 153 -6.17 19.93 -6.78
N MET A 154 -7.38 19.38 -6.90
CA MET A 154 -8.60 20.17 -7.04
C MET A 154 -8.87 21.03 -5.79
N ALA A 155 -8.58 20.50 -4.60
CA ALA A 155 -8.70 21.25 -3.35
C ALA A 155 -7.75 22.46 -3.30
N ILE A 156 -6.53 22.34 -3.85
CA ILE A 156 -5.59 23.47 -3.97
C ILE A 156 -6.14 24.53 -4.95
N VAL A 157 -6.68 24.10 -6.10
CA VAL A 157 -7.24 25.01 -7.11
C VAL A 157 -8.42 25.80 -6.55
N ILE A 158 -9.38 25.11 -5.92
CA ILE A 158 -10.56 25.75 -5.29
C ILE A 158 -10.13 26.71 -4.18
N ARG A 159 -9.08 26.37 -3.42
CA ARG A 159 -8.54 27.25 -2.38
C ARG A 159 -7.93 28.53 -2.95
N TRP A 160 -7.23 28.45 -4.07
CA TRP A 160 -6.59 29.62 -4.69
C TRP A 160 -7.59 30.50 -5.44
N GLN A 161 -8.62 29.90 -6.06
CA GLN A 161 -9.66 30.60 -6.80
C GLN A 161 -11.05 30.27 -6.25
N PRO A 162 -11.54 31.02 -5.25
CA PRO A 162 -12.84 30.77 -4.63
C PRO A 162 -14.04 30.91 -5.58
N SER A 163 -13.88 31.60 -6.71
CA SER A 163 -14.91 31.74 -7.76
C SER A 163 -14.99 30.55 -8.72
N TYR A 164 -14.12 29.56 -8.59
CA TYR A 164 -14.09 28.39 -9.46
C TYR A 164 -15.08 27.33 -8.98
N GLU A 165 -16.11 27.07 -9.79
CA GLU A 165 -17.06 25.99 -9.54
C GLU A 165 -16.55 24.67 -10.14
N ALA A 166 -16.13 23.76 -9.26
CA ALA A 166 -15.61 22.47 -9.66
C ALA A 166 -16.76 21.53 -10.12
N GLN A 167 -16.77 21.20 -11.41
CA GLN A 167 -17.71 20.27 -12.03
C GLN A 167 -17.10 18.85 -12.04
N SER A 168 -17.95 17.81 -12.03
CA SER A 168 -17.49 16.40 -11.99
C SER A 168 -16.58 16.03 -13.17
N TRP A 169 -16.79 16.62 -14.34
CA TRP A 169 -15.94 16.37 -15.52
C TRP A 169 -14.53 16.97 -15.38
N HIS A 170 -14.34 18.03 -14.57
CA HIS A 170 -13.00 18.56 -14.25
C HIS A 170 -12.18 17.51 -13.49
N TYR A 171 -12.77 16.87 -12.48
CA TYR A 171 -12.13 15.78 -11.73
C TYR A 171 -11.77 14.62 -12.65
N PHE A 172 -12.68 14.23 -13.55
CA PHE A 172 -12.43 13.15 -14.51
C PHE A 172 -11.23 13.45 -15.43
N LEU A 173 -11.13 14.66 -15.98
CA LEU A 173 -10.01 15.04 -16.86
C LEU A 173 -8.67 15.07 -16.12
N VAL A 174 -8.64 15.65 -14.92
CA VAL A 174 -7.43 15.69 -14.09
C VAL A 174 -7.01 14.27 -13.69
N TYR A 175 -7.98 13.43 -13.31
CA TYR A 175 -7.74 12.03 -13.00
C TYR A 175 -7.13 11.26 -14.18
N GLN A 176 -7.69 11.44 -15.39
CA GLN A 176 -7.18 10.77 -16.57
C GLN A 176 -5.78 11.28 -16.97
N LEU A 177 -5.52 12.58 -16.79
CA LEU A 177 -4.21 13.18 -17.01
C LEU A 177 -3.17 12.61 -16.03
N LEU A 178 -3.48 12.54 -14.74
CA LEU A 178 -2.59 11.95 -13.74
C LEU A 178 -2.28 10.49 -14.07
N ASN A 179 -3.28 9.69 -14.44
CA ASN A 179 -3.06 8.31 -14.86
C ASN A 179 -2.15 8.22 -16.10
N ALA A 180 -2.37 9.06 -17.12
CA ALA A 180 -1.54 9.07 -18.32
C ALA A 180 -0.08 9.42 -18.00
N VAL A 181 0.14 10.40 -17.12
CA VAL A 181 1.49 10.77 -16.64
C VAL A 181 2.13 9.61 -15.87
N MET A 182 1.40 8.96 -14.96
CA MET A 182 1.91 7.84 -14.17
C MET A 182 2.27 6.63 -15.05
N VAL A 183 1.43 6.29 -16.03
CA VAL A 183 1.72 5.20 -16.98
C VAL A 183 2.97 5.53 -17.81
N THR A 184 3.06 6.76 -18.33
CA THR A 184 4.23 7.20 -19.10
C THR A 184 5.50 7.15 -18.25
N TYR A 185 5.44 7.64 -17.01
CA TYR A 185 6.55 7.57 -16.07
C TYR A 185 6.96 6.12 -15.78
N ASN A 186 5.99 5.23 -15.55
CA ASN A 186 6.25 3.82 -15.26
C ASN A 186 6.94 3.08 -16.42
N ILE A 187 6.57 3.39 -17.66
CA ILE A 187 7.15 2.77 -18.85
C ILE A 187 8.58 3.27 -19.10
N PHE A 188 8.83 4.58 -18.99
CA PHE A 188 10.08 5.18 -19.49
C PHE A 188 11.10 5.54 -18.40
N LEU A 189 10.67 5.87 -17.18
CA LEU A 189 11.50 6.50 -16.16
C LEU A 189 11.73 5.64 -14.91
N THR A 190 10.86 4.69 -14.57
CA THR A 190 10.96 3.93 -13.30
C THR A 190 12.33 3.28 -13.07
N ASN A 191 12.92 2.67 -14.11
CA ASN A 191 14.24 2.02 -13.99
C ASN A 191 15.40 3.01 -13.77
N LYS A 192 15.22 4.30 -14.08
CA LYS A 192 16.24 5.35 -13.95
C LYS A 192 16.09 6.19 -12.68
N THR A 193 14.95 6.08 -12.01
CA THR A 193 14.54 7.02 -10.95
C THR A 193 14.31 6.32 -9.61
N LEU A 194 15.13 5.31 -9.28
CA LEU A 194 15.10 4.63 -7.98
C LEU A 194 15.29 5.59 -6.79
N TRP A 195 15.93 6.74 -7.00
CA TRP A 195 16.08 7.79 -5.99
C TRP A 195 14.76 8.44 -5.55
N VAL A 196 13.70 8.37 -6.37
CA VAL A 196 12.37 8.90 -6.01
C VAL A 196 11.77 8.15 -4.83
N TYR A 197 12.07 6.86 -4.65
CA TYR A 197 11.63 6.12 -3.46
C TYR A 197 12.24 6.71 -2.17
N ASN A 198 13.54 7.03 -2.20
CA ASN A 198 14.22 7.65 -1.07
C ASN A 198 13.71 9.07 -0.81
N LEU A 199 13.48 9.85 -1.88
CA LEU A 199 12.90 11.19 -1.74
C LEU A 199 11.49 11.12 -1.18
N GLY A 200 10.64 10.21 -1.68
CA GLY A 200 9.28 10.00 -1.21
C GLY A 200 9.23 9.61 0.27
N PHE A 201 10.14 8.73 0.70
CA PHE A 201 10.30 8.38 2.11
C PHE A 201 10.65 9.61 2.97
N ILE A 202 11.67 10.40 2.56
CA ILE A 202 12.09 11.60 3.31
C ILE A 202 10.97 12.64 3.34
N LEU A 203 10.28 12.87 2.22
CA LEU A 203 9.17 13.81 2.15
C LEU A 203 8.03 13.34 3.06
N SER A 204 7.63 12.09 2.97
CA SER A 204 6.53 11.55 3.76
C SER A 204 6.83 11.62 5.26
N ILE A 205 8.01 11.19 5.72
CA ILE A 205 8.35 11.27 7.14
C ILE A 205 8.46 12.72 7.63
N SER A 206 8.95 13.63 6.77
CA SER A 206 9.03 15.05 7.10
C SER A 206 7.64 15.68 7.22
N THR A 207 6.73 15.37 6.29
CA THR A 207 5.35 15.86 6.31
C THR A 207 4.56 15.26 7.48
N PHE A 208 4.77 13.98 7.79
CA PHE A 208 4.20 13.32 8.96
C PHE A 208 4.58 14.05 10.25
N LEU A 209 5.87 14.28 10.48
CA LEU A 209 6.37 15.01 11.65
C LEU A 209 5.86 16.45 11.68
N ALA A 210 5.84 17.12 10.54
CA ALA A 210 5.31 18.47 10.43
C ALA A 210 3.84 18.52 10.86
N ILE A 211 2.98 17.61 10.38
CA ILE A 211 1.55 17.60 10.72
C ILE A 211 1.33 17.25 12.19
N ILE A 212 1.97 16.20 12.72
CA ILE A 212 1.82 15.81 14.13
C ILE A 212 2.22 16.92 15.10
N ILE A 213 3.22 17.73 14.74
CA ILE A 213 3.67 18.83 15.61
C ILE A 213 2.82 20.08 15.38
N THR A 214 2.65 20.50 14.13
CA THR A 214 2.05 21.81 13.82
C THR A 214 0.55 21.85 14.04
N CYS A 215 -0.19 20.78 13.70
CA CYS A 215 -1.65 20.79 13.85
C CYS A 215 -2.07 20.93 15.32
N PRO A 216 -1.56 20.12 16.28
CA PRO A 216 -1.93 20.28 17.68
C PRO A 216 -1.43 21.59 18.30
N VAL A 217 -0.24 22.06 17.92
CA VAL A 217 0.32 23.32 18.44
C VAL A 217 -0.46 24.54 17.96
N ARG A 218 -0.99 24.51 16.74
CA ARG A 218 -1.76 25.60 16.13
C ARG A 218 -3.26 25.50 16.38
N SER A 219 -3.73 24.35 16.84
CA SER A 219 -5.12 24.13 17.19
C SER A 219 -5.52 25.08 18.33
N SER A 220 -6.46 25.97 18.06
CA SER A 220 -7.14 26.76 19.10
C SER A 220 -8.29 25.98 19.73
N VAL A 221 -8.52 24.74 19.31
CA VAL A 221 -9.69 23.95 19.68
C VAL A 221 -9.52 23.36 21.07
N HIS A 222 -10.44 23.68 21.97
CA HIS A 222 -10.51 23.04 23.30
C HIS A 222 -11.43 21.83 23.22
N ILE A 223 -10.89 20.70 22.75
CA ILE A 223 -11.67 19.46 22.64
C ILE A 223 -11.70 18.75 23.99
N ASN A 224 -12.90 18.41 24.45
CA ASN A 224 -13.09 17.56 25.62
C ASN A 224 -12.60 16.14 25.29
N THR A 225 -11.57 15.66 26.01
CA THR A 225 -11.03 14.30 25.88
C THR A 225 -12.13 13.24 25.89
N SER A 226 -13.13 13.36 26.77
CA SER A 226 -14.25 12.40 26.81
C SER A 226 -14.97 12.29 25.47
N ASN A 227 -15.20 13.41 24.78
CA ASN A 227 -15.91 13.42 23.50
C ASN A 227 -15.05 12.81 22.39
N THR A 228 -13.76 13.10 22.31
CA THR A 228 -12.86 12.53 21.28
C THR A 228 -12.85 11.00 21.30
N TRP A 229 -12.93 10.38 22.49
CA TRP A 229 -12.87 8.93 22.63
C TRP A 229 -14.24 8.24 22.63
N SER A 230 -15.35 8.98 22.74
CA SER A 230 -16.71 8.42 22.81
C SER A 230 -17.64 8.85 21.68
N GLN A 231 -17.25 9.83 20.87
CA GLN A 231 -18.07 10.34 19.78
C GLN A 231 -18.18 9.32 18.64
N PHE A 232 -19.34 8.69 18.59
CA PHE A 232 -19.79 7.87 17.48
C PHE A 232 -20.75 8.68 16.59
N VAL A 233 -20.55 8.59 15.28
CA VAL A 233 -21.39 9.25 14.28
C VAL A 233 -21.89 8.19 13.31
N ASN A 234 -23.20 8.13 13.11
CA ASN A 234 -23.82 7.25 12.13
C ASN A 234 -24.31 8.07 10.92
N GLY A 235 -23.43 8.26 9.94
CA GLY A 235 -23.73 8.91 8.66
C GLY A 235 -24.26 7.96 7.58
N SER A 236 -24.64 6.73 7.93
CA SER A 236 -25.06 5.71 6.95
C SER A 236 -26.41 5.99 6.26
N GLY A 237 -27.18 6.97 6.75
CA GLY A 237 -28.47 7.34 6.15
C GLY A 237 -29.62 6.37 6.45
N GLY A 238 -29.52 5.59 7.54
CA GLY A 238 -30.60 4.72 8.03
C GLY A 238 -30.19 3.29 8.39
N TRP A 239 -28.92 2.92 8.25
CA TRP A 239 -28.42 1.61 8.65
C TRP A 239 -28.13 1.55 10.17
N PRO A 240 -28.17 0.36 10.78
CA PRO A 240 -27.82 0.19 12.20
C PRO A 240 -26.39 0.62 12.50
N ASP A 241 -26.15 1.09 13.74
CA ASP A 241 -24.85 1.58 14.20
C ASP A 241 -23.70 0.59 13.95
N GLY A 242 -23.95 -0.72 14.09
CA GLY A 242 -22.96 -1.75 13.80
C GLY A 242 -22.49 -1.76 12.34
N VAL A 243 -23.40 -1.52 11.38
CA VAL A 243 -23.06 -1.45 9.95
C VAL A 243 -22.26 -0.17 9.67
N SER A 244 -22.65 0.93 10.30
CA SER A 244 -21.92 2.20 10.19
C SER A 244 -20.49 2.05 10.73
N PHE A 245 -20.32 1.43 11.91
CA PHE A 245 -19.01 1.11 12.49
C PHE A 245 -18.15 0.25 11.54
N LEU A 246 -18.70 -0.84 10.99
CA LEU A 246 -17.98 -1.69 10.02
C LEU A 246 -17.58 -0.91 8.76
N THR A 247 -18.42 0.02 8.31
CA THR A 247 -18.11 0.89 7.16
C THR A 247 -16.97 1.85 7.51
N GLY A 248 -16.94 2.40 8.72
CA GLY A 248 -15.85 3.23 9.22
C GLY A 248 -14.52 2.49 9.37
N LEU A 249 -14.54 1.17 9.59
CA LEU A 249 -13.33 0.32 9.60
C LEU A 249 -12.61 0.24 8.24
N SER A 250 -13.26 0.67 7.15
CA SER A 250 -12.63 0.70 5.82
C SER A 250 -11.38 1.59 5.78
N THR A 251 -11.36 2.72 6.50
CA THR A 251 -10.20 3.62 6.59
C THR A 251 -9.02 2.99 7.33
N PRO A 252 -9.19 2.45 8.56
CA PRO A 252 -8.16 1.66 9.21
C PRO A 252 -7.66 0.46 8.39
N GLN A 253 -8.52 -0.17 7.58
CA GLN A 253 -8.10 -1.23 6.66
C GLN A 253 -7.30 -0.70 5.48
N PHE A 254 -7.69 0.45 4.92
CA PHE A 254 -6.97 1.09 3.83
C PHE A 254 -5.52 1.42 4.21
N MET A 255 -5.29 1.76 5.48
CA MET A 255 -3.98 2.00 6.08
C MET A 255 -2.95 0.86 5.88
N PHE A 256 -3.41 -0.40 5.77
CA PHE A 256 -2.57 -1.58 5.59
C PHE A 256 -2.69 -2.20 4.18
N SER A 257 -3.34 -1.50 3.24
CA SER A 257 -3.45 -1.96 1.86
C SER A 257 -2.06 -2.09 1.23
N GLY A 258 -1.86 -3.17 0.47
CA GLY A 258 -0.57 -3.50 -0.13
C GLY A 258 0.41 -4.23 0.79
N LEU A 259 -0.02 -4.76 1.94
CA LEU A 259 0.85 -5.55 2.84
C LEU A 259 1.60 -6.68 2.10
N ASP A 260 0.96 -7.33 1.13
CA ASP A 260 1.51 -8.40 0.31
C ASP A 260 2.60 -7.96 -0.67
N ALA A 261 2.79 -6.65 -0.89
CA ALA A 261 3.84 -6.13 -1.78
C ALA A 261 5.24 -6.64 -1.40
N ALA A 262 5.51 -6.82 -0.11
CA ALA A 262 6.78 -7.33 0.38
C ALA A 262 7.08 -8.74 -0.14
N LEU A 263 6.06 -9.55 -0.45
CA LEU A 263 6.23 -10.88 -1.04
C LEU A 263 6.79 -10.81 -2.46
N HIS A 264 6.37 -9.80 -3.24
CA HIS A 264 6.79 -9.65 -4.63
C HIS A 264 8.26 -9.24 -4.75
N LEU A 265 8.85 -8.70 -3.68
CA LEU A 265 10.29 -8.39 -3.61
C LEU A 265 11.16 -9.62 -3.30
N ALA A 266 10.57 -10.80 -3.10
CA ALA A 266 11.32 -12.01 -2.74
C ALA A 266 12.44 -12.34 -3.75
N GLU A 267 12.21 -12.11 -5.05
CA GLU A 267 13.19 -12.40 -6.11
C GLU A 267 14.36 -11.41 -6.15
N GLU A 268 14.19 -10.20 -5.59
CA GLU A 268 15.24 -9.17 -5.53
C GLU A 268 16.10 -9.27 -4.25
N CYS A 269 15.78 -10.20 -3.33
CA CYS A 269 16.45 -10.33 -2.05
C CYS A 269 17.54 -11.43 -2.07
N LEU A 270 18.65 -11.20 -1.37
CA LEU A 270 19.67 -12.25 -1.14
C LEU A 270 19.21 -13.34 -0.16
N GLU A 271 18.41 -12.99 0.84
CA GLU A 271 17.86 -13.93 1.85
C GLU A 271 16.33 -13.73 2.02
N PRO A 272 15.50 -14.03 1.00
CA PRO A 272 14.07 -13.73 1.02
C PRO A 272 13.32 -14.44 2.16
N ALA A 273 13.69 -15.69 2.47
CA ALA A 273 13.11 -16.47 3.57
C ALA A 273 13.26 -15.82 4.96
N ARG A 274 14.19 -14.87 5.11
CA ARG A 274 14.40 -14.13 6.37
C ARG A 274 14.00 -12.67 6.28
N ILE A 275 14.21 -12.04 5.12
CA ILE A 275 13.98 -10.62 4.91
C ILE A 275 12.49 -10.34 4.72
N VAL A 276 11.80 -11.11 3.89
CA VAL A 276 10.37 -10.90 3.57
C VAL A 276 9.48 -11.04 4.81
N PRO A 277 9.63 -12.07 5.67
CA PRO A 277 8.87 -12.16 6.92
C PRO A 277 9.07 -10.95 7.83
N LYS A 278 10.31 -10.46 7.96
CA LYS A 278 10.63 -9.28 8.76
C LYS A 278 10.03 -8.02 8.16
N ALA A 279 10.03 -7.88 6.84
CA ALA A 279 9.42 -6.76 6.14
C ALA A 279 7.90 -6.70 6.36
N LEU A 280 7.21 -7.84 6.31
CA LEU A 280 5.78 -7.91 6.59
C LEU A 280 5.44 -7.42 8.00
N LEU A 281 6.13 -7.94 9.02
CA LEU A 281 5.89 -7.55 10.41
C LEU A 281 6.31 -6.09 10.70
N ALA A 282 7.41 -5.64 10.09
CA ALA A 282 7.83 -4.25 10.17
C ALA A 282 6.77 -3.32 9.55
N THR A 283 6.19 -3.70 8.41
CA THR A 283 5.13 -2.93 7.73
C THR A 283 3.92 -2.71 8.65
N VAL A 284 3.40 -3.78 9.27
CA VAL A 284 2.25 -3.66 10.19
C VAL A 284 2.60 -2.82 11.42
N THR A 285 3.79 -3.03 11.98
CA THR A 285 4.23 -2.32 13.19
C THR A 285 4.43 -0.82 12.92
N VAL A 286 5.12 -0.48 11.83
CA VAL A 286 5.32 0.91 11.40
C VAL A 286 4.00 1.57 11.05
N GLY A 287 3.08 0.83 10.42
CA GLY A 287 1.74 1.33 10.11
C GLY A 287 0.97 1.74 11.36
N LEU A 288 0.98 0.93 12.43
CA LEU A 288 0.40 1.30 13.72
C LEU A 288 1.08 2.52 14.34
N LEU A 289 2.41 2.53 14.38
CA LEU A 289 3.21 3.59 15.00
C LEU A 289 3.10 4.94 14.29
N THR A 290 2.71 4.95 13.01
CA THR A 290 2.52 6.18 12.23
C THR A 290 1.05 6.56 12.16
N GLY A 291 0.16 5.62 11.89
CA GLY A 291 -1.26 5.87 11.73
C GLY A 291 -1.97 6.24 13.03
N PHE A 292 -1.68 5.56 14.15
CA PHE A 292 -2.37 5.80 15.41
C PHE A 292 -2.04 7.19 16.01
N PRO A 293 -0.76 7.62 16.13
CA PRO A 293 -0.46 8.97 16.61
C PRO A 293 -0.99 10.06 15.67
N PHE A 294 -0.99 9.82 14.36
CA PHE A 294 -1.57 10.75 13.40
C PHE A 294 -3.08 10.94 13.59
N ALA A 295 -3.83 9.83 13.76
CA ALA A 295 -5.26 9.88 14.03
C ALA A 295 -5.58 10.67 15.30
N ILE A 296 -4.80 10.47 16.38
CA ILE A 296 -4.93 11.26 17.61
C ILE A 296 -4.65 12.74 17.32
N ALA A 297 -3.51 13.06 16.69
CA ALA A 297 -3.13 14.45 16.42
C ALA A 297 -4.20 15.21 15.63
N ILE A 298 -4.76 14.59 14.59
CA ILE A 298 -5.85 15.20 13.80
C ILE A 298 -7.12 15.33 14.62
N LEU A 299 -7.56 14.29 15.33
CA LEU A 299 -8.78 14.34 16.13
C LEU A 299 -8.73 15.42 17.22
N TYR A 300 -7.55 15.68 17.80
CA TYR A 300 -7.35 16.78 18.76
C TYR A 300 -7.18 18.16 18.12
N SER A 301 -7.03 18.22 16.80
CA SER A 301 -6.87 19.46 16.04
C SER A 301 -8.12 19.83 15.23
N TYR A 302 -9.21 19.09 15.38
CA TYR A 302 -10.37 19.15 14.49
C TYR A 302 -11.62 19.65 15.21
N ASP A 303 -12.13 20.83 14.80
CA ASP A 303 -13.16 21.57 15.55
C ASP A 303 -14.61 21.16 15.22
N ASN A 304 -14.94 20.78 13.97
CA ASN A 304 -16.32 20.33 13.67
C ASN A 304 -16.45 19.55 12.35
N ILE A 305 -17.14 18.40 12.44
CA ILE A 305 -17.43 17.48 11.33
C ILE A 305 -18.38 18.12 10.31
N GLU A 306 -19.47 18.73 10.77
CA GLU A 306 -20.53 19.26 9.89
C GLU A 306 -20.04 20.42 9.01
N ALA A 307 -19.22 21.32 9.55
CA ALA A 307 -18.68 22.44 8.79
C ALA A 307 -17.81 21.98 7.61
N SER A 308 -16.98 20.95 7.80
CA SER A 308 -16.07 20.47 6.76
C SER A 308 -16.76 19.63 5.67
N LEU A 309 -17.86 18.95 6.02
CA LEU A 309 -18.68 18.18 5.08
C LEU A 309 -19.57 19.05 4.19
N THR A 310 -19.86 20.29 4.63
CA THR A 310 -20.57 21.29 3.81
C THR A 310 -19.66 22.02 2.83
N THR A 311 -18.34 21.93 2.99
CA THR A 311 -17.38 22.52 2.04
C THR A 311 -17.22 21.64 0.80
N SER A 312 -17.27 22.28 -0.37
CA SER A 312 -17.22 21.69 -1.71
C SER A 312 -15.93 20.91 -2.04
N THR A 313 -14.98 20.81 -1.11
CA THR A 313 -13.68 20.17 -1.32
C THR A 313 -13.47 18.90 -0.48
N GLY A 314 -14.31 18.60 0.51
CA GLY A 314 -14.12 17.44 1.39
C GLY A 314 -12.90 17.53 2.34
N TYR A 315 -12.18 18.66 2.35
CA TYR A 315 -11.05 18.93 3.25
C TYR A 315 -11.39 20.01 4.27
N VAL A 316 -10.79 19.87 5.46
CA VAL A 316 -11.00 20.78 6.60
C VAL A 316 -10.38 22.15 6.33
N TYR A 317 -11.17 23.21 6.37
CA TYR A 317 -10.66 24.58 6.42
C TYR A 317 -10.94 25.19 7.80
N HIS A 318 -9.89 25.66 8.48
CA HIS A 318 -10.04 26.70 9.49
C HIS A 318 -10.45 28.00 8.78
N GLN A 319 -11.69 28.42 8.96
CA GLN A 319 -12.03 29.84 8.82
C GLN A 319 -11.57 30.52 10.11
N SER A 320 -10.55 31.38 9.96
CA SER A 320 -10.10 32.31 10.99
C SER A 320 -11.19 33.26 11.42
#